data_AF-C4LD71-F1
#
_entry.id   AF-C4LD71-F1
#
_cell.length_a   1.000
_cell.length_b   1.000
_cell.length_c   1.000
_cell.angle_alpha   90.00
_cell.angle_beta   90.00
_cell.angle_gamma   90.00
#
_symmetry.space_group_name_H-M   'P 1'
#
loop_
_entity.id
_entity.type
_entity.pdbx_description
1 polymer ?
#
loop_
_entity_poly.entity_id
_entity_poly.type
_entity_poly.pdbx_seq_one_letter_code
_entity_poly.pdbx_strand_id
1 'polypeptide(L)'
;MAKGLFSWFSRGSKDKAVPEDTAKTTPEADVSAQQPAEASSSAVTEQPAQAPATEVVEPVAEVSPSTEPETVITAPVVTEVEPSVAEAEMVIAEEPEPEVVSVAEEIPAAEPELIAEHQEETQEKPKRTSLFGRLVKGLMRTRESIGAGFMALFRGKKLDDDLFDELETQLLTADLGVETTQRIMQGLIKQAKFHQLKDAEALYDLLKQEMAAILQPVSQPLQIDSSKTPYVILMIGVNGVGKTTTIGKLAKHFQAQGKSVMLAAGDTFRAAAVEQLQVWGQRNHIPVIAQHTGADSASVIFDAIQAAKSRNIDILIADTAGRLQNKGHLMEELKKIVRVMKKLDDSAPHEVMLTLDASTGQNAISQAKLFGEAVGVNGITLTKLDGTAKGGVIFAIANQFGIPIRYIGVGEAIEDLRPFEANDFIEALFSGEQH
;
A
#
# COMPACT_ATOMS: atom_id res chain seq x y z
N MET A 1 -6.00 -19.72 32.51
CA MET A 1 -5.76 -18.54 33.38
C MET A 1 -4.93 -17.53 32.62
N ALA A 2 -5.51 -16.37 32.31
CA ALA A 2 -4.82 -15.12 32.01
C ALA A 2 -5.60 -14.04 32.76
N LYS A 3 -4.92 -13.01 33.29
CA LYS A 3 -5.59 -11.95 34.07
C LYS A 3 -5.65 -10.67 33.24
N GLY A 4 -6.84 -10.15 33.00
CA GLY A 4 -7.06 -8.82 32.45
C GLY A 4 -6.45 -7.74 33.35
N LEU A 5 -5.95 -6.66 32.75
CA LEU A 5 -5.10 -5.65 33.40
C LEU A 5 -5.83 -4.34 33.73
N PHE A 6 -7.07 -4.40 34.24
CA PHE A 6 -7.71 -3.24 34.87
C PHE A 6 -8.47 -3.60 36.16
N SER A 7 -8.00 -3.05 37.29
CA SER A 7 -8.66 -3.16 38.59
C SER A 7 -8.35 -1.92 39.43
N TRP A 8 -9.02 -0.81 39.12
CA TRP A 8 -8.96 0.43 39.91
C TRP A 8 -10.31 1.16 39.84
N PHE A 9 -11.22 0.89 40.79
CA PHE A 9 -12.15 1.87 41.37
C PHE A 9 -13.09 1.22 42.41
N SER A 10 -12.64 1.09 43.67
CA SER A 10 -13.55 1.09 44.84
C SER A 10 -12.80 1.13 46.17
N ARG A 11 -12.73 2.33 46.78
CA ARG A 11 -12.99 2.57 48.22
C ARG A 11 -12.76 4.05 48.56
N GLY A 12 -13.71 4.63 49.30
CA GLY A 12 -13.55 5.95 49.91
C GLY A 12 -14.53 6.14 51.06
N SER A 13 -14.11 6.88 52.09
CA SER A 13 -15.00 7.56 53.05
C SER A 13 -14.22 8.42 54.06
N LYS A 14 -14.60 9.70 54.13
CA LYS A 14 -14.66 10.55 55.35
C LYS A 14 -13.32 10.95 55.99
N ASP A 15 -13.08 12.18 56.47
CA ASP A 15 -13.91 13.38 56.76
C ASP A 15 -12.98 14.65 56.66
N LYS A 16 -13.32 15.95 56.85
CA LYS A 16 -14.48 16.67 57.43
C LYS A 16 -14.64 18.11 56.84
N ALA A 17 -15.18 19.06 57.63
CA ALA A 17 -15.40 20.50 57.38
C ALA A 17 -14.10 21.36 57.50
N VAL A 18 -13.89 22.57 56.92
CA VAL A 18 -14.73 23.81 56.75
C VAL A 18 -14.98 24.50 58.12
N PRO A 19 -14.71 25.82 58.35
CA PRO A 19 -14.95 27.05 57.53
C PRO A 19 -13.66 27.75 57.03
N GLU A 20 -13.62 28.70 56.07
CA GLU A 20 -14.53 29.78 55.57
C GLU A 20 -14.37 31.16 56.27
N ASP A 21 -13.84 32.14 55.52
CA ASP A 21 -14.08 33.60 55.67
C ASP A 21 -13.82 34.31 54.31
N THR A 22 -13.96 35.65 54.25
CA THR A 22 -14.60 36.34 53.10
C THR A 22 -13.96 37.66 52.63
N ALA A 23 -14.55 38.24 51.58
CA ALA A 23 -14.51 39.66 51.13
C ALA A 23 -13.54 40.11 50.00
N LYS A 24 -14.18 40.52 48.88
CA LYS A 24 -14.01 41.71 48.01
C LYS A 24 -12.86 42.70 48.39
N THR A 25 -12.18 43.41 47.46
CA THR A 25 -12.71 44.31 46.40
C THR A 25 -11.69 44.67 45.29
N THR A 26 -12.16 45.06 44.10
CA THR A 26 -11.44 45.91 43.11
C THR A 26 -11.65 47.41 43.40
N PRO A 27 -10.78 48.31 42.91
CA PRO A 27 -11.10 49.09 41.69
C PRO A 27 -9.87 49.37 40.77
N GLU A 28 -9.96 50.39 39.91
CA GLU A 28 -9.19 50.59 38.65
C GLU A 28 -8.19 51.78 38.67
N ALA A 29 -7.50 51.98 37.53
CA ALA A 29 -6.89 53.24 37.01
C ALA A 29 -5.53 53.70 37.62
N ASP A 30 -4.67 54.53 36.98
CA ASP A 30 -4.71 55.18 35.64
C ASP A 30 -3.31 55.68 35.13
N VAL A 31 -3.26 56.14 33.86
CA VAL A 31 -2.35 57.07 33.12
C VAL A 31 -0.82 56.88 32.91
N SER A 32 -0.41 57.30 31.70
CA SER A 32 0.87 57.89 31.23
C SER A 32 2.18 57.08 31.36
N ALA A 33 2.98 56.78 30.31
CA ALA A 33 3.34 57.43 29.03
C ALA A 33 4.48 58.49 29.09
N GLN A 34 5.66 58.14 28.54
CA GLN A 34 6.58 59.06 27.85
C GLN A 34 7.69 58.34 27.05
N GLN A 35 7.96 58.87 25.85
CA GLN A 35 9.17 58.75 25.02
C GLN A 35 9.81 60.18 24.95
N PRO A 36 11.00 60.47 24.34
CA PRO A 36 11.80 59.66 23.40
C PRO A 36 13.36 59.67 23.60
N ALA A 37 14.03 59.03 22.64
CA ALA A 37 15.43 59.07 22.14
C ALA A 37 16.50 60.09 22.63
N GLU A 38 17.76 59.62 22.73
CA GLU A 38 19.00 60.03 21.98
C GLU A 38 20.22 59.24 22.57
N ALA A 39 21.11 58.58 21.80
CA ALA A 39 22.22 59.07 20.96
C ALA A 39 23.36 59.74 21.78
N SER A 40 24.67 59.43 21.66
CA SER A 40 25.46 58.43 20.88
C SER A 40 26.62 57.89 21.79
N SER A 41 27.64 57.11 21.44
CA SER A 41 28.30 56.67 20.18
C SER A 41 28.98 55.27 20.43
N SER A 42 30.00 54.69 19.76
CA SER A 42 31.07 55.16 18.85
C SER A 42 31.67 54.06 17.93
N ALA A 43 32.56 54.53 17.05
CA ALA A 43 33.49 53.89 16.10
C ALA A 43 34.53 52.91 16.74
N VAL A 44 35.32 52.08 16.01
CA VAL A 44 36.05 52.30 14.72
C VAL A 44 36.16 51.05 13.80
N THR A 45 36.34 51.32 12.50
CA THR A 45 36.65 50.54 11.27
C THR A 45 38.01 49.74 11.30
N GLU A 46 38.49 48.94 10.32
CA GLU A 46 38.09 48.54 8.93
C GLU A 46 38.65 47.12 8.51
N GLN A 47 38.62 46.78 7.20
CA GLN A 47 38.99 45.48 6.56
C GLN A 47 40.45 45.44 5.98
N PRO A 48 40.82 44.61 4.94
CA PRO A 48 41.21 43.18 5.00
C PRO A 48 42.54 42.80 4.25
N ALA A 49 43.05 41.56 4.39
CA ALA A 49 44.01 40.97 3.42
C ALA A 49 44.12 39.42 3.40
N GLN A 50 43.89 38.84 2.20
CA GLN A 50 44.66 37.81 1.45
C GLN A 50 45.41 36.61 2.11
N ALA A 51 45.28 35.44 1.45
CA ALA A 51 46.24 34.31 1.41
C ALA A 51 47.22 34.51 0.21
N PRO A 52 48.29 33.71 -0.08
CA PRO A 52 48.46 32.25 0.13
C PRO A 52 49.89 31.75 0.50
N ALA A 53 50.08 30.43 0.61
CA ALA A 53 51.32 29.70 0.22
C ALA A 53 51.11 28.17 0.24
N THR A 54 51.97 27.41 -0.45
CA THR A 54 51.98 25.94 -0.56
C THR A 54 53.30 25.36 -0.05
N GLU A 55 53.30 24.14 0.49
CA GLU A 55 54.50 23.30 0.59
C GLU A 55 54.16 21.81 0.43
N VAL A 56 55.16 20.97 0.10
CA VAL A 56 55.00 19.60 -0.43
C VAL A 56 55.93 18.64 0.31
N VAL A 57 55.45 17.44 0.66
CA VAL A 57 56.28 16.29 1.06
C VAL A 57 55.71 15.00 0.46
N GLU A 58 56.59 14.15 -0.07
CA GLU A 58 56.28 12.86 -0.72
C GLU A 58 56.33 11.66 0.27
N PRO A 59 55.82 10.47 -0.12
CA PRO A 59 55.62 9.35 0.81
C PRO A 59 56.88 8.51 1.06
N VAL A 60 56.86 7.76 2.16
CA VAL A 60 57.82 6.68 2.45
C VAL A 60 57.07 5.34 2.46
N ALA A 61 57.65 4.32 1.83
CA ALA A 61 57.17 2.96 1.85
C ALA A 61 58.18 2.05 2.57
N GLU A 62 57.69 1.05 3.30
CA GLU A 62 58.50 -0.09 3.73
C GLU A 62 57.65 -1.37 3.71
N VAL A 63 58.33 -2.53 3.66
CA VAL A 63 57.80 -3.79 3.09
C VAL A 63 58.23 -4.97 3.98
N SER A 64 57.64 -6.16 3.76
CA SER A 64 58.08 -7.52 4.19
C SER A 64 57.05 -8.22 5.12
N PRO A 65 56.97 -9.57 5.13
CA PRO A 65 55.72 -10.20 4.69
C PRO A 65 55.16 -11.26 5.67
N SER A 66 54.04 -11.88 5.30
CA SER A 66 53.58 -13.14 5.87
C SER A 66 53.17 -14.10 4.75
N THR A 67 53.72 -15.30 4.76
CA THR A 67 53.50 -16.35 3.74
C THR A 67 52.33 -17.26 4.10
N GLU A 68 51.80 -17.94 3.09
CA GLU A 68 50.64 -18.83 3.16
C GLU A 68 50.94 -20.15 3.90
N PRO A 69 49.95 -21.05 4.00
CA PRO A 69 49.86 -22.05 2.93
C PRO A 69 48.46 -22.20 2.30
N GLU A 70 48.44 -22.40 0.98
CA GLU A 70 47.27 -22.85 0.24
C GLU A 70 46.79 -24.23 0.71
N THR A 71 45.48 -24.45 0.79
CA THR A 71 44.90 -25.80 0.96
C THR A 71 44.38 -26.33 -0.38
N VAL A 72 45.33 -26.80 -1.20
CA VAL A 72 45.01 -27.55 -2.43
C VAL A 72 44.34 -28.88 -2.05
N ILE A 73 43.10 -29.09 -2.48
CA ILE A 73 42.45 -30.41 -2.48
C ILE A 73 42.22 -30.83 -3.93
N THR A 74 42.71 -32.03 -4.26
CA THR A 74 42.88 -32.55 -5.61
C THR A 74 41.57 -32.99 -6.26
N ALA A 75 41.46 -32.73 -7.57
CA ALA A 75 40.58 -33.52 -8.43
C ALA A 75 41.27 -34.84 -8.82
N PRO A 76 40.58 -36.00 -8.75
CA PRO A 76 41.03 -37.23 -9.39
C PRO A 76 40.61 -37.26 -10.87
N VAL A 77 41.42 -37.88 -11.73
CA VAL A 77 41.14 -38.05 -13.17
C VAL A 77 41.46 -39.50 -13.55
N VAL A 78 40.73 -40.02 -14.55
CA VAL A 78 40.87 -41.36 -15.18
C VAL A 78 40.45 -42.57 -14.33
N THR A 79 39.31 -43.15 -14.67
CA THR A 79 39.29 -44.56 -15.10
C THR A 79 38.19 -44.80 -16.12
N GLU A 80 38.51 -45.58 -17.14
CA GLU A 80 37.72 -45.83 -18.35
C GLU A 80 37.13 -47.24 -18.27
N VAL A 81 35.79 -47.36 -18.29
CA VAL A 81 35.09 -48.67 -18.29
C VAL A 81 33.79 -48.59 -19.11
N GLU A 82 33.90 -48.89 -20.40
CA GLU A 82 32.88 -49.74 -21.06
C GLU A 82 33.16 -51.22 -20.69
N PRO A 83 32.22 -52.18 -20.85
CA PRO A 83 31.01 -52.12 -21.68
C PRO A 83 29.72 -52.65 -21.01
N SER A 84 28.57 -52.53 -21.70
CA SER A 84 27.82 -53.70 -22.20
C SER A 84 26.56 -53.25 -22.96
N VAL A 85 26.29 -53.86 -24.12
CA VAL A 85 25.03 -53.70 -24.84
C VAL A 85 24.01 -54.69 -24.28
N ALA A 86 22.77 -54.25 -24.05
CA ALA A 86 21.62 -55.12 -23.87
C ALA A 86 20.40 -54.47 -24.53
N GLU A 87 19.71 -55.22 -25.38
CA GLU A 87 18.56 -54.74 -26.15
C GLU A 87 17.29 -54.72 -25.29
N ALA A 88 16.41 -53.75 -25.54
CA ALA A 88 15.04 -53.73 -25.04
C ALA A 88 14.14 -53.19 -26.17
N GLU A 89 13.15 -53.97 -26.57
CA GLU A 89 12.41 -53.77 -27.81
C GLU A 89 11.37 -52.65 -27.74
N MET A 90 11.00 -52.11 -28.91
CA MET A 90 9.86 -51.20 -29.03
C MET A 90 8.55 -51.95 -28.80
N VAL A 91 7.81 -51.57 -27.75
CA VAL A 91 6.40 -51.96 -27.61
C VAL A 91 5.53 -50.80 -28.06
N ILE A 92 4.98 -50.91 -29.27
CA ILE A 92 3.96 -49.99 -29.78
C ILE A 92 2.64 -50.34 -29.10
N ALA A 93 1.95 -49.35 -28.54
CA ALA A 93 0.59 -49.50 -28.00
C ALA A 93 -0.41 -48.88 -28.98
N GLU A 94 -1.38 -49.68 -29.43
CA GLU A 94 -2.41 -49.26 -30.40
C GLU A 94 -3.48 -48.36 -29.76
N GLU A 95 -3.99 -47.40 -30.55
CA GLU A 95 -5.28 -46.75 -30.29
C GLU A 95 -6.41 -47.67 -30.81
N PRO A 96 -7.48 -47.92 -30.03
CA PRO A 96 -8.67 -48.60 -30.53
C PRO A 96 -9.69 -47.59 -31.12
N GLU A 97 -10.03 -47.75 -32.40
CA GLU A 97 -11.22 -47.12 -32.98
C GLU A 97 -12.51 -47.71 -32.38
N PRO A 98 -13.57 -46.91 -32.12
CA PRO A 98 -14.91 -47.43 -31.84
C PRO A 98 -15.70 -47.67 -33.15
N GLU A 99 -16.29 -48.86 -33.27
CA GLU A 99 -16.98 -49.30 -34.50
C GLU A 99 -18.28 -48.55 -34.82
N VAL A 100 -18.67 -48.58 -36.10
CA VAL A 100 -19.91 -47.97 -36.60
C VAL A 100 -21.08 -48.94 -36.46
N VAL A 101 -22.15 -48.54 -35.76
CA VAL A 101 -23.43 -49.26 -35.74
C VAL A 101 -24.56 -48.36 -36.20
N SER A 102 -25.23 -48.74 -37.28
CA SER A 102 -26.36 -48.01 -37.85
C SER A 102 -27.71 -48.56 -37.35
N VAL A 103 -28.59 -47.65 -36.93
CA VAL A 103 -30.03 -47.89 -36.80
C VAL A 103 -30.74 -46.68 -37.40
N ALA A 104 -31.83 -46.90 -38.15
CA ALA A 104 -32.55 -45.85 -38.86
C ALA A 104 -34.06 -46.03 -38.73
N GLU A 105 -34.70 -45.03 -38.14
CA GLU A 105 -36.14 -44.71 -38.07
C GLU A 105 -36.17 -43.29 -37.46
N GLU A 106 -37.01 -42.33 -37.81
CA GLU A 106 -37.91 -42.03 -38.91
C GLU A 106 -38.33 -40.55 -38.64
N ILE A 107 -38.84 -39.80 -39.64
CA ILE A 107 -39.12 -38.35 -39.46
C ILE A 107 -40.62 -38.06 -39.61
N PRO A 108 -41.26 -37.46 -38.59
CA PRO A 108 -42.44 -36.62 -38.76
C PRO A 108 -42.02 -35.15 -38.81
N ALA A 109 -42.35 -34.45 -39.89
CA ALA A 109 -42.17 -33.01 -39.98
C ALA A 109 -43.31 -32.25 -39.26
N ALA A 110 -42.98 -31.08 -38.69
CA ALA A 110 -43.96 -30.10 -38.21
C ALA A 110 -43.50 -28.69 -38.64
N GLU A 111 -44.45 -27.83 -39.01
CA GLU A 111 -44.20 -26.50 -39.57
C GLU A 111 -43.94 -25.44 -38.48
N PRO A 112 -43.24 -24.33 -38.79
CA PRO A 112 -42.87 -23.32 -37.80
C PRO A 112 -44.02 -22.35 -37.51
N GLU A 113 -44.63 -22.44 -36.33
CA GLU A 113 -45.50 -21.36 -35.83
C GLU A 113 -44.68 -20.18 -35.28
N LEU A 114 -45.10 -18.97 -35.66
CA LEU A 114 -44.43 -17.72 -35.31
C LEU A 114 -44.92 -17.20 -33.95
N ILE A 115 -44.09 -17.32 -32.91
CA ILE A 115 -44.25 -16.53 -31.68
C ILE A 115 -43.05 -15.59 -31.55
N ALA A 116 -43.29 -14.31 -31.84
CA ALA A 116 -42.30 -13.25 -31.71
C ALA A 116 -42.23 -12.75 -30.25
N GLU A 117 -41.57 -13.50 -29.36
CA GLU A 117 -41.19 -12.96 -28.05
C GLU A 117 -40.08 -11.92 -28.22
N HIS A 118 -40.49 -10.66 -28.15
CA HIS A 118 -39.61 -9.50 -28.17
C HIS A 118 -38.87 -9.41 -26.82
N GLN A 119 -37.79 -10.18 -26.66
CA GLN A 119 -36.90 -10.04 -25.50
C GLN A 119 -36.14 -8.71 -25.60
N GLU A 120 -36.72 -7.66 -25.01
CA GLU A 120 -36.09 -6.35 -24.88
C GLU A 120 -34.73 -6.49 -24.18
N GLU A 121 -33.66 -6.05 -24.84
CA GLU A 121 -32.33 -5.98 -24.23
C GLU A 121 -32.40 -5.08 -22.98
N THR A 122 -32.35 -5.71 -21.81
CA THR A 122 -32.56 -5.00 -20.54
C THR A 122 -31.38 -4.04 -20.29
N GLN A 123 -31.67 -2.75 -20.46
CA GLN A 123 -30.75 -1.61 -20.48
C GLN A 123 -29.65 -1.68 -19.41
N GLU A 124 -28.42 -1.24 -19.76
CA GLU A 124 -27.28 -1.16 -18.85
C GLU A 124 -27.66 -0.45 -17.53
N LYS A 125 -27.73 -1.20 -16.42
CA LYS A 125 -27.70 -0.58 -15.08
C LYS A 125 -26.38 0.20 -14.93
N PRO A 126 -26.41 1.42 -14.36
CA PRO A 126 -25.30 2.36 -14.46
C PRO A 126 -24.00 1.79 -13.88
N LYS A 127 -22.88 2.04 -14.56
CA LYS A 127 -21.55 1.43 -14.28
C LYS A 127 -21.10 1.53 -12.82
N ARG A 128 -21.56 2.55 -12.07
CA ARG A 128 -21.38 2.67 -10.61
C ARG A 128 -21.87 1.45 -9.83
N THR A 129 -23.06 0.92 -10.14
CA THR A 129 -23.62 -0.25 -9.44
C THR A 129 -22.77 -1.51 -9.66
N SER A 130 -22.22 -1.68 -10.87
CA SER A 130 -21.28 -2.77 -11.19
C SER A 130 -19.95 -2.63 -10.44
N LEU A 131 -19.38 -1.42 -10.40
CA LEU A 131 -18.11 -1.14 -9.70
C LEU A 131 -18.24 -1.26 -8.17
N PHE A 132 -19.38 -0.87 -7.58
CA PHE A 132 -19.65 -1.07 -6.17
C PHE A 132 -19.87 -2.56 -5.85
N GLY A 133 -20.62 -3.29 -6.69
CA GLY A 133 -20.78 -4.74 -6.55
C GLY A 133 -19.47 -5.52 -6.59
N ARG A 134 -18.49 -5.09 -7.41
CA ARG A 134 -17.12 -5.64 -7.39
C ARG A 134 -16.38 -5.34 -6.10
N LEU A 135 -16.53 -4.12 -5.53
CA LEU A 135 -15.92 -3.76 -4.25
C LEU A 135 -16.51 -4.60 -3.09
N VAL A 136 -17.84 -4.77 -3.03
CA VAL A 136 -18.49 -5.64 -2.02
C VAL A 136 -18.00 -7.09 -2.18
N LYS A 137 -17.97 -7.63 -3.40
CA LYS A 137 -17.44 -8.98 -3.66
C LYS A 137 -15.97 -9.12 -3.25
N GLY A 138 -15.14 -8.16 -3.62
CA GLY A 138 -13.71 -8.10 -3.28
C GLY A 138 -13.41 -7.67 -1.83
N LEU A 139 -14.44 -7.50 -0.99
CA LEU A 139 -14.31 -7.36 0.45
C LEU A 139 -15.02 -8.47 1.23
N MET A 140 -15.69 -9.43 0.57
CA MET A 140 -16.54 -10.47 1.17
C MET A 140 -15.94 -11.12 2.43
N ARG A 141 -14.70 -11.62 2.35
CA ARG A 141 -13.98 -12.24 3.49
C ARG A 141 -13.69 -11.29 4.65
N THR A 142 -13.42 -10.02 4.35
CA THR A 142 -13.22 -8.98 5.38
C THR A 142 -14.57 -8.51 5.94
N ARG A 143 -15.64 -8.46 5.12
CA ARG A 143 -17.02 -8.19 5.57
C ARG A 143 -17.52 -9.27 6.54
N GLU A 144 -17.22 -10.54 6.28
CA GLU A 144 -17.50 -11.65 7.20
C GLU A 144 -16.84 -11.45 8.57
N SER A 145 -15.55 -11.06 8.60
CA SER A 145 -14.80 -10.85 9.84
C SER A 145 -15.07 -9.51 10.55
N ILE A 146 -15.63 -8.52 9.85
CA ILE A 146 -15.85 -7.16 10.36
C ILE A 146 -17.35 -6.84 10.31
N GLY A 147 -17.90 -6.35 9.20
CA GLY A 147 -19.28 -5.83 9.14
C GLY A 147 -20.36 -6.82 9.56
N ALA A 148 -20.35 -8.06 9.04
CA ALA A 148 -21.32 -9.08 9.41
C ALA A 148 -21.03 -9.68 10.80
N GLY A 149 -19.75 -9.90 11.14
CA GLY A 149 -19.31 -10.37 12.46
C GLY A 149 -19.74 -9.43 13.59
N PHE A 150 -19.56 -8.11 13.42
CA PHE A 150 -19.97 -7.11 14.39
C PHE A 150 -21.49 -7.00 14.51
N MET A 151 -22.23 -7.07 13.40
CA MET A 151 -23.71 -7.09 13.47
C MET A 151 -24.23 -8.32 14.22
N ALA A 152 -23.56 -9.47 14.08
CA ALA A 152 -23.87 -10.68 14.84
C ALA A 152 -23.47 -10.57 16.32
N LEU A 153 -22.37 -9.88 16.63
CA LEU A 153 -21.91 -9.61 18.01
C LEU A 153 -22.93 -8.77 18.79
N PHE A 154 -23.49 -7.72 18.18
CA PHE A 154 -24.39 -6.78 18.86
C PHE A 154 -25.82 -7.31 19.05
N ARG A 155 -26.30 -8.20 18.16
CA ARG A 155 -27.71 -8.62 18.12
C ARG A 155 -28.21 -9.21 19.43
N GLY A 156 -29.08 -8.46 20.12
CA GLY A 156 -29.73 -8.90 21.37
C GLY A 156 -28.83 -8.91 22.61
N LYS A 157 -27.58 -8.43 22.52
CA LYS A 157 -26.72 -8.21 23.70
C LYS A 157 -27.04 -6.89 24.39
N LYS A 158 -26.61 -6.75 25.64
CA LYS A 158 -26.66 -5.49 26.38
C LYS A 158 -25.36 -4.72 26.18
N LEU A 159 -25.40 -3.42 26.46
CA LEU A 159 -24.22 -2.57 26.50
C LEU A 159 -23.54 -2.70 27.88
N ASP A 160 -22.68 -3.70 28.03
CA ASP A 160 -21.88 -3.99 29.22
C ASP A 160 -20.39 -4.16 28.86
N ASP A 161 -19.53 -4.30 29.88
CA ASP A 161 -18.08 -4.36 29.68
C ASP A 161 -17.66 -5.64 28.93
N ASP A 162 -18.36 -6.76 29.14
CA ASP A 162 -18.13 -8.02 28.41
C ASP A 162 -18.31 -7.86 26.89
N LEU A 163 -19.33 -7.09 26.44
CA LEU A 163 -19.51 -6.76 25.03
C LEU A 163 -18.34 -5.95 24.46
N PHE A 164 -17.76 -5.02 25.23
CA PHE A 164 -16.62 -4.23 24.77
C PHE A 164 -15.33 -5.08 24.70
N ASP A 165 -15.09 -5.98 25.66
CA ASP A 165 -13.95 -6.92 25.62
C ASP A 165 -14.04 -7.89 24.43
N GLU A 166 -15.24 -8.38 24.10
CA GLU A 166 -15.47 -9.16 22.86
C GLU A 166 -15.21 -8.34 21.59
N LEU A 167 -15.63 -7.07 21.56
CA LEU A 167 -15.43 -6.19 20.40
C LEU A 167 -13.94 -5.84 20.18
N GLU A 168 -13.19 -5.52 21.24
CA GLU A 168 -11.72 -5.33 21.15
C GLU A 168 -11.06 -6.61 20.63
N THR A 169 -11.45 -7.77 21.14
CA THR A 169 -10.93 -9.07 20.68
C THR A 169 -11.16 -9.31 19.19
N GLN A 170 -12.34 -8.97 18.65
CA GLN A 170 -12.63 -9.11 17.23
C GLN A 170 -11.87 -8.07 16.36
N LEU A 171 -11.79 -6.82 16.79
CA LEU A 171 -11.02 -5.76 16.10
C LEU A 171 -9.52 -6.11 16.00
N LEU A 172 -8.93 -6.64 17.07
CA LEU A 172 -7.56 -7.15 17.07
C LEU A 172 -7.40 -8.35 16.12
N THR A 173 -8.35 -9.29 16.13
CA THR A 173 -8.34 -10.49 15.27
C THR A 173 -8.44 -10.14 13.78
N ALA A 174 -9.16 -9.08 13.43
CA ALA A 174 -9.30 -8.53 12.08
C ALA A 174 -8.06 -7.74 11.58
N ASP A 175 -6.96 -7.74 12.34
CA ASP A 175 -5.66 -7.10 12.01
C ASP A 175 -5.65 -5.55 12.06
N LEU A 176 -6.59 -4.90 12.76
CA LEU A 176 -6.56 -3.43 12.99
C LEU A 176 -5.39 -2.99 13.90
N GLY A 177 -4.82 -3.92 14.67
CA GLY A 177 -3.72 -3.63 15.61
C GLY A 177 -4.15 -2.87 16.87
N VAL A 178 -3.28 -2.87 17.87
CA VAL A 178 -3.62 -2.43 19.25
C VAL A 178 -4.00 -0.95 19.31
N GLU A 179 -3.15 -0.06 18.79
CA GLU A 179 -3.35 1.39 18.88
C GLU A 179 -4.66 1.86 18.23
N THR A 180 -4.95 1.36 17.02
CA THR A 180 -6.16 1.71 16.26
C THR A 180 -7.40 1.12 16.90
N THR A 181 -7.32 -0.10 17.44
CA THR A 181 -8.41 -0.72 18.21
C THR A 181 -8.71 0.12 19.45
N GLN A 182 -7.69 0.49 20.23
CA GLN A 182 -7.85 1.34 21.41
C GLN A 182 -8.45 2.71 21.08
N ARG A 183 -8.08 3.32 19.94
CA ARG A 183 -8.71 4.55 19.44
C ARG A 183 -10.21 4.36 19.19
N ILE A 184 -10.59 3.30 18.47
CA ILE A 184 -12.00 2.98 18.17
C ILE A 184 -12.78 2.74 19.48
N MET A 185 -12.25 1.92 20.38
CA MET A 185 -12.90 1.60 21.66
C MET A 185 -13.10 2.84 22.54
N GLN A 186 -12.09 3.72 22.61
CA GLN A 186 -12.21 4.99 23.35
C GLN A 186 -13.24 5.94 22.72
N GLY A 187 -13.32 6.00 21.39
CA GLY A 187 -14.38 6.71 20.67
C GLY A 187 -15.77 6.17 21.02
N LEU A 188 -16.00 4.88 20.79
CA LEU A 188 -17.26 4.19 21.08
C LEU A 188 -17.74 4.38 22.52
N ILE A 189 -16.87 4.11 23.51
CA ILE A 189 -17.22 4.22 24.93
C ILE A 189 -17.60 5.66 25.30
N LYS A 190 -16.94 6.66 24.69
CA LYS A 190 -17.25 8.08 24.88
C LYS A 190 -18.59 8.46 24.24
N GLN A 191 -18.83 8.07 22.98
CA GLN A 191 -20.06 8.40 22.26
C GLN A 191 -21.28 7.70 22.86
N ALA A 192 -21.18 6.41 23.20
CA ALA A 192 -22.27 5.65 23.80
C ALA A 192 -22.68 6.22 25.17
N LYS A 193 -21.72 6.68 25.98
CA LYS A 193 -21.98 7.39 27.25
C LYS A 193 -22.59 8.77 27.03
N PHE A 194 -22.15 9.53 26.03
CA PHE A 194 -22.69 10.85 25.69
C PHE A 194 -24.15 10.77 25.20
N HIS A 195 -24.44 9.84 24.28
CA HIS A 195 -25.78 9.60 23.74
C HIS A 195 -26.69 8.76 24.66
N GLN A 196 -26.18 8.28 25.80
CA GLN A 196 -26.89 7.41 26.74
C GLN A 196 -27.50 6.17 26.09
N LEU A 197 -26.76 5.55 25.16
CA LEU A 197 -27.24 4.38 24.41
C LEU A 197 -27.51 3.21 25.35
N LYS A 198 -28.63 2.52 25.09
CA LYS A 198 -29.08 1.33 25.84
C LYS A 198 -29.21 0.10 24.94
N ASP A 199 -28.89 0.27 23.67
CA ASP A 199 -29.06 -0.69 22.60
C ASP A 199 -27.72 -0.88 21.89
N ALA A 200 -27.39 -2.12 21.58
CA ALA A 200 -26.17 -2.51 20.89
C ALA A 200 -26.29 -2.32 19.36
N GLU A 201 -27.51 -2.29 18.79
CA GLU A 201 -27.67 -2.00 17.35
C GLU A 201 -27.22 -0.57 17.02
N ALA A 202 -27.51 0.40 17.89
CA ALA A 202 -26.99 1.77 17.77
C ALA A 202 -25.46 1.88 17.92
N LEU A 203 -24.79 0.87 18.49
CA LEU A 203 -23.32 0.83 18.58
C LEU A 203 -22.68 0.44 17.24
N TYR A 204 -23.40 -0.30 16.38
CA TYR A 204 -22.97 -0.65 15.02
C TYR A 204 -22.77 0.59 14.14
N ASP A 205 -23.72 1.53 14.17
CA ASP A 205 -23.63 2.78 13.43
C ASP A 205 -22.53 3.71 13.98
N LEU A 206 -22.31 3.74 15.30
CA LEU A 206 -21.17 4.44 15.88
C LEU A 206 -19.83 3.82 15.46
N LEU A 207 -19.74 2.50 15.38
CA LEU A 207 -18.53 1.80 14.95
C LEU A 207 -18.24 2.07 13.47
N LYS A 208 -19.27 2.08 12.62
CA LYS A 208 -19.18 2.53 11.22
C LYS A 208 -18.63 3.97 11.14
N GLN A 209 -19.10 4.88 11.99
CA GLN A 209 -18.67 6.28 12.03
C GLN A 209 -17.22 6.46 12.52
N GLU A 210 -16.82 5.83 13.62
CA GLU A 210 -15.45 5.90 14.15
C GLU A 210 -14.43 5.28 13.17
N MET A 211 -14.79 4.17 12.51
CA MET A 211 -13.97 3.57 11.46
C MET A 211 -13.89 4.45 10.20
N ALA A 212 -14.97 5.12 9.80
CA ALA A 212 -14.93 6.11 8.71
C ALA A 212 -14.04 7.32 9.06
N ALA A 213 -14.09 7.82 10.30
CA ALA A 213 -13.29 8.94 10.77
C ALA A 213 -11.78 8.66 10.78
N ILE A 214 -11.36 7.39 10.78
CA ILE A 214 -9.96 6.98 10.61
C ILE A 214 -9.54 7.01 9.14
N LEU A 215 -10.43 6.63 8.20
CA LEU A 215 -10.11 6.56 6.77
C LEU A 215 -10.28 7.89 6.03
N GLN A 216 -11.21 8.75 6.45
CA GLN A 216 -11.52 10.00 5.76
C GLN A 216 -10.31 10.93 5.52
N PRO A 217 -9.36 11.12 6.48
CA PRO A 217 -8.19 11.97 6.25
C PRO A 217 -7.22 11.47 5.17
N VAL A 218 -7.15 10.15 4.96
CA VAL A 218 -6.29 9.51 3.95
C VAL A 218 -6.99 9.23 2.62
N SER A 219 -8.29 9.54 2.52
CA SER A 219 -9.12 9.42 1.32
C SER A 219 -8.80 10.53 0.30
N GLN A 220 -7.59 10.51 -0.26
CA GLN A 220 -7.08 11.55 -1.16
C GLN A 220 -6.61 10.94 -2.48
N PRO A 221 -7.44 10.93 -3.54
CA PRO A 221 -7.08 10.42 -4.86
C PRO A 221 -5.78 11.03 -5.41
N LEU A 222 -5.05 10.25 -6.21
CA LEU A 222 -3.81 10.72 -6.86
C LEU A 222 -4.13 11.78 -7.92
N GLN A 223 -3.63 13.00 -7.71
CA GLN A 223 -3.79 14.11 -8.65
C GLN A 223 -2.52 14.29 -9.51
N ILE A 224 -2.66 14.15 -10.82
CA ILE A 224 -1.59 14.33 -11.79
C ILE A 224 -1.47 15.83 -12.13
N ASP A 225 -0.55 16.52 -11.46
CA ASP A 225 -0.19 17.91 -11.76
C ASP A 225 0.32 18.01 -13.20
N SER A 226 -0.49 18.62 -14.07
CA SER A 226 -0.17 18.76 -15.49
C SER A 226 0.82 19.89 -15.81
N SER A 227 1.36 20.58 -14.79
CA SER A 227 2.58 21.38 -14.91
C SER A 227 3.85 20.53 -14.88
N LYS A 228 3.74 19.23 -14.51
CA LYS A 228 4.85 18.27 -14.45
C LYS A 228 4.81 17.33 -15.65
N THR A 229 5.77 17.48 -16.55
CA THR A 229 5.87 16.68 -17.77
C THR A 229 7.28 16.08 -17.91
N PRO A 230 7.50 14.79 -17.58
CA PRO A 230 6.52 13.82 -17.06
C PRO A 230 6.24 13.97 -15.56
N TYR A 231 5.01 13.66 -15.15
CA TYR A 231 4.68 13.34 -13.78
C TYR A 231 5.27 11.96 -13.44
N VAL A 232 6.45 11.97 -12.82
CA VAL A 232 7.16 10.76 -12.36
C VAL A 232 6.50 10.15 -11.11
N ILE A 233 6.06 8.90 -11.23
CA ILE A 233 5.60 8.02 -10.15
C ILE A 233 6.67 6.93 -9.91
N LEU A 234 7.20 6.84 -8.69
CA LEU A 234 8.13 5.80 -8.26
C LEU A 234 7.39 4.74 -7.44
N MET A 235 7.34 3.50 -7.94
CA MET A 235 6.56 2.41 -7.35
C MET A 235 7.44 1.50 -6.51
N ILE A 236 7.27 1.53 -5.18
CA ILE A 236 8.08 0.77 -4.22
C ILE A 236 7.24 -0.21 -3.40
N GLY A 237 7.91 -1.03 -2.60
CA GLY A 237 7.30 -2.15 -1.87
C GLY A 237 8.00 -3.47 -2.19
N VAL A 238 7.69 -4.51 -1.41
CA VAL A 238 8.43 -5.78 -1.47
C VAL A 238 8.01 -6.67 -2.64
N ASN A 239 8.73 -7.76 -2.87
CA ASN A 239 8.35 -8.73 -3.90
C ASN A 239 7.02 -9.42 -3.53
N GLY A 240 6.17 -9.69 -4.53
CA GLY A 240 4.91 -10.42 -4.36
C GLY A 240 3.68 -9.57 -3.98
N VAL A 241 3.84 -8.30 -3.57
CA VAL A 241 2.70 -7.41 -3.20
C VAL A 241 1.95 -6.81 -4.40
N GLY A 242 2.26 -7.25 -5.61
CA GLY A 242 1.55 -6.83 -6.83
C GLY A 242 2.08 -5.57 -7.53
N LYS A 243 3.27 -5.03 -7.19
CA LYS A 243 3.82 -3.79 -7.82
C LYS A 243 3.66 -3.74 -9.34
N THR A 244 4.28 -4.67 -10.06
CA THR A 244 4.30 -4.72 -11.54
C THR A 244 2.88 -4.88 -12.12
N THR A 245 2.00 -5.60 -11.42
CA THR A 245 0.56 -5.70 -11.78
C THR A 245 -0.14 -4.35 -11.60
N THR A 246 0.05 -3.68 -10.47
CA THR A 246 -0.47 -2.34 -10.18
C THR A 246 0.02 -1.32 -11.23
N ILE A 247 1.28 -1.40 -11.65
CA ILE A 247 1.83 -0.56 -12.73
C ILE A 247 1.06 -0.78 -14.04
N GLY A 248 0.85 -2.03 -14.44
CA GLY A 248 0.07 -2.36 -15.63
C GLY A 248 -1.36 -1.80 -15.59
N LYS A 249 -2.02 -1.91 -14.43
CA LYS A 249 -3.38 -1.37 -14.20
C LYS A 249 -3.41 0.17 -14.19
N LEU A 250 -2.49 0.83 -13.48
CA LEU A 250 -2.35 2.30 -13.46
C LEU A 250 -2.05 2.86 -14.85
N ALA A 251 -1.12 2.25 -15.57
CA ALA A 251 -0.77 2.66 -16.93
C ALA A 251 -1.97 2.57 -17.88
N LYS A 252 -2.81 1.54 -17.73
CA LYS A 252 -4.07 1.44 -18.50
C LYS A 252 -5.14 2.44 -18.04
N HIS A 253 -5.24 2.68 -16.75
CA HIS A 253 -6.14 3.68 -16.17
C HIS A 253 -5.84 5.09 -16.69
N PHE A 254 -4.57 5.49 -16.75
CA PHE A 254 -4.17 6.79 -17.31
C PHE A 254 -4.32 6.84 -18.85
N GLN A 255 -4.01 5.77 -19.58
CA GLN A 255 -4.35 5.68 -21.02
C GLN A 255 -5.85 5.93 -21.26
N ALA A 256 -6.73 5.37 -20.43
CA ALA A 256 -8.18 5.56 -20.54
C ALA A 256 -8.65 6.99 -20.23
N GLN A 257 -7.80 7.81 -19.58
CA GLN A 257 -8.00 9.26 -19.40
C GLN A 257 -7.41 10.08 -20.56
N GLY A 258 -6.87 9.45 -21.60
CA GLY A 258 -6.20 10.12 -22.72
C GLY A 258 -4.77 10.59 -22.41
N LYS A 259 -4.20 10.22 -21.26
CA LYS A 259 -2.83 10.58 -20.88
C LYS A 259 -1.81 9.67 -21.55
N SER A 260 -0.71 10.24 -22.03
CA SER A 260 0.43 9.49 -22.54
C SER A 260 1.27 8.94 -21.38
N VAL A 261 1.67 7.67 -21.47
CA VAL A 261 2.36 6.96 -20.39
C VAL A 261 3.66 6.35 -20.91
N MET A 262 4.68 6.29 -20.06
CA MET A 262 5.90 5.51 -20.26
C MET A 262 6.18 4.68 -18.98
N LEU A 263 6.81 3.52 -19.14
CA LEU A 263 7.21 2.64 -18.04
C LEU A 263 8.74 2.54 -17.96
N ALA A 264 9.30 2.46 -16.75
CA ALA A 264 10.72 2.18 -16.51
C ALA A 264 10.90 0.85 -15.74
N ALA A 265 11.70 -0.06 -16.29
CA ALA A 265 11.93 -1.39 -15.75
C ALA A 265 13.07 -1.42 -14.71
N GLY A 266 12.86 -0.78 -13.56
CA GLY A 266 13.87 -0.66 -12.49
C GLY A 266 14.01 -1.85 -11.54
N ASP A 267 13.32 -2.98 -11.75
CA ASP A 267 13.64 -4.26 -11.09
C ASP A 267 14.65 -5.07 -11.93
N THR A 268 15.80 -4.46 -12.21
CA THR A 268 16.84 -5.00 -13.11
C THR A 268 17.42 -6.34 -12.61
N PHE A 269 17.30 -6.61 -11.30
CA PHE A 269 17.70 -7.87 -10.65
C PHE A 269 16.75 -9.05 -10.92
N ARG A 270 15.67 -8.86 -11.68
CA ARG A 270 14.71 -9.90 -12.05
C ARG A 270 14.39 -9.80 -13.55
N ALA A 271 15.08 -10.58 -14.37
CA ALA A 271 14.83 -10.68 -15.82
C ALA A 271 13.33 -10.84 -16.15
N ALA A 272 12.66 -11.78 -15.46
CA ALA A 272 11.22 -12.00 -15.61
C ALA A 272 10.31 -10.82 -15.18
N ALA A 273 10.80 -9.89 -14.34
CA ALA A 273 10.06 -8.67 -14.00
C ALA A 273 10.19 -7.60 -15.09
N VAL A 274 11.39 -7.45 -15.66
CA VAL A 274 11.64 -6.61 -16.84
C VAL A 274 10.81 -7.11 -18.03
N GLU A 275 10.84 -8.42 -18.30
CA GLU A 275 10.04 -9.09 -19.31
C GLU A 275 8.53 -8.92 -19.08
N GLN A 276 8.05 -9.17 -17.85
CA GLN A 276 6.64 -8.96 -17.48
C GLN A 276 6.18 -7.52 -17.74
N LEU A 277 7.01 -6.52 -17.41
CA LEU A 277 6.70 -5.11 -17.66
C LEU A 277 6.74 -4.77 -19.16
N GLN A 278 7.68 -5.35 -19.92
CA GLN A 278 7.76 -5.21 -21.38
C GLN A 278 6.53 -5.82 -22.07
N VAL A 279 6.08 -7.01 -21.66
CA VAL A 279 4.85 -7.64 -22.17
C VAL A 279 3.61 -6.81 -21.83
N TRP A 280 3.53 -6.25 -20.62
CA TRP A 280 2.46 -5.31 -20.25
C TRP A 280 2.46 -4.05 -21.11
N GLY A 281 3.65 -3.50 -21.41
CA GLY A 281 3.80 -2.35 -22.30
C GLY A 281 3.39 -2.67 -23.74
N GLN A 282 3.94 -3.73 -24.32
CA GLN A 282 3.63 -4.19 -25.69
C GLN A 282 2.14 -4.46 -25.88
N ARG A 283 1.50 -5.20 -24.96
CA ARG A 283 0.05 -5.50 -24.98
C ARG A 283 -0.82 -4.24 -24.96
N ASN A 284 -0.33 -3.13 -24.41
CA ASN A 284 -1.07 -1.87 -24.27
C ASN A 284 -0.56 -0.75 -25.19
N HIS A 285 0.43 -1.00 -26.04
CA HIS A 285 1.12 0.01 -26.85
C HIS A 285 1.74 1.15 -26.01
N ILE A 286 2.29 0.80 -24.84
CA ILE A 286 2.97 1.73 -23.91
C ILE A 286 4.49 1.53 -24.03
N PRO A 287 5.29 2.58 -24.28
CA PRO A 287 6.74 2.47 -24.35
C PRO A 287 7.33 2.08 -22.98
N VAL A 288 8.23 1.09 -23.00
CA VAL A 288 8.97 0.63 -21.82
C VAL A 288 10.46 0.90 -22.03
N ILE A 289 11.09 1.53 -21.04
CA ILE A 289 12.54 1.75 -21.00
C ILE A 289 13.15 0.70 -20.07
N ALA A 290 14.08 -0.08 -20.60
CA ALA A 290 14.75 -1.18 -19.95
C ALA A 290 16.20 -1.27 -20.43
N GLN A 291 17.07 -1.83 -19.59
CA GLN A 291 18.44 -2.21 -19.94
C GLN A 291 18.63 -3.72 -19.71
N HIS A 292 19.87 -4.21 -19.77
CA HIS A 292 20.19 -5.62 -19.51
C HIS A 292 19.91 -6.03 -18.04
N THR A 293 19.73 -7.32 -17.79
CA THR A 293 19.55 -7.85 -16.42
C THR A 293 20.81 -7.56 -15.60
N GLY A 294 20.63 -7.05 -14.38
CA GLY A 294 21.72 -6.60 -13.50
C GLY A 294 22.24 -5.18 -13.77
N ALA A 295 21.66 -4.43 -14.71
CA ALA A 295 21.96 -3.02 -14.92
C ALA A 295 21.62 -2.16 -13.69
N ASP A 296 22.21 -0.97 -13.60
CA ASP A 296 21.92 -0.03 -12.50
C ASP A 296 20.50 0.55 -12.61
N SER A 297 19.63 0.18 -11.67
CA SER A 297 18.23 0.63 -11.58
C SER A 297 18.09 2.16 -11.67
N ALA A 298 19.05 2.90 -11.11
CA ALA A 298 19.06 4.36 -11.16
C ALA A 298 19.39 4.91 -12.56
N SER A 299 20.23 4.21 -13.35
CA SER A 299 20.51 4.55 -14.75
C SER A 299 19.32 4.27 -15.66
N VAL A 300 18.64 3.13 -15.50
CA VAL A 300 17.41 2.82 -16.26
C VAL A 300 16.34 3.92 -16.07
N ILE A 301 16.20 4.39 -14.83
CA ILE A 301 15.24 5.44 -14.46
C ILE A 301 15.68 6.82 -14.98
N PHE A 302 16.98 7.13 -14.96
CA PHE A 302 17.52 8.36 -15.57
C PHE A 302 17.23 8.43 -17.06
N ASP A 303 17.54 7.35 -17.80
CA ASP A 303 17.24 7.23 -19.22
C ASP A 303 15.74 7.35 -19.48
N ALA A 304 14.89 6.79 -18.61
CA ALA A 304 13.45 6.85 -18.75
C ALA A 304 12.88 8.26 -18.55
N ILE A 305 13.41 9.05 -17.62
CA ILE A 305 13.02 10.47 -17.47
C ILE A 305 13.45 11.27 -18.70
N GLN A 306 14.66 11.04 -19.22
CA GLN A 306 15.14 11.69 -20.45
C GLN A 306 14.31 11.31 -21.68
N ALA A 307 13.94 10.03 -21.81
CA ALA A 307 13.09 9.51 -22.88
C ALA A 307 11.64 10.03 -22.77
N ALA A 308 11.12 10.18 -21.56
CA ALA A 308 9.79 10.74 -21.31
C ALA A 308 9.74 12.25 -21.62
N LYS A 309 10.73 13.02 -21.15
CA LYS A 309 10.86 14.46 -21.46
C LYS A 309 10.99 14.70 -22.98
N SER A 310 11.91 14.00 -23.64
CA SER A 310 12.14 14.16 -25.09
C SER A 310 10.97 13.71 -25.99
N ARG A 311 10.05 12.88 -25.47
CA ARG A 311 8.82 12.44 -26.17
C ARG A 311 7.55 13.16 -25.71
N ASN A 312 7.67 14.17 -24.83
CA ASN A 312 6.55 14.91 -24.23
C ASN A 312 5.49 14.00 -23.56
N ILE A 313 5.94 12.99 -22.82
CA ILE A 313 5.07 12.05 -22.09
C ILE A 313 4.48 12.72 -20.85
N ASP A 314 3.17 12.55 -20.61
CA ASP A 314 2.49 13.08 -19.42
C ASP A 314 2.94 12.39 -18.13
N ILE A 315 3.03 11.04 -18.12
CA ILE A 315 3.25 10.24 -16.90
C ILE A 315 4.34 9.20 -17.13
N LEU A 316 5.32 9.13 -16.21
CA LEU A 316 6.33 8.08 -16.17
C LEU A 316 6.12 7.22 -14.91
N ILE A 317 5.95 5.91 -15.05
CA ILE A 317 5.82 4.99 -13.93
C ILE A 317 7.06 4.09 -13.86
N ALA A 318 7.82 4.16 -12.78
CA ALA A 318 9.03 3.36 -12.57
C ALA A 318 8.78 2.22 -11.57
N ASP A 319 9.02 0.97 -11.99
CA ASP A 319 9.08 -0.19 -11.09
C ASP A 319 10.45 -0.24 -10.38
N THR A 320 10.55 -0.96 -9.26
CA THR A 320 11.81 -1.15 -8.51
C THR A 320 11.95 -2.57 -7.98
N ALA A 321 13.19 -2.96 -7.67
CA ALA A 321 13.44 -4.11 -6.82
C ALA A 321 12.66 -4.04 -5.49
N GLY A 322 12.33 -5.21 -4.92
CA GLY A 322 11.58 -5.36 -3.66
C GLY A 322 12.14 -6.43 -2.72
N ARG A 323 13.45 -6.69 -2.78
CA ARG A 323 14.14 -7.77 -2.05
C ARG A 323 14.40 -7.39 -0.57
N LEU A 324 13.33 -7.31 0.24
CA LEU A 324 13.38 -6.83 1.63
C LEU A 324 14.34 -7.59 2.54
N GLN A 325 14.68 -8.86 2.23
CA GLN A 325 15.61 -9.65 3.05
C GLN A 325 16.98 -8.99 3.22
N ASN A 326 17.40 -8.10 2.31
CA ASN A 326 18.59 -7.26 2.46
C ASN A 326 18.21 -5.78 2.61
N LYS A 327 17.52 -5.45 3.71
CA LYS A 327 16.91 -4.13 3.98
C LYS A 327 17.84 -2.96 3.68
N GLY A 328 19.09 -2.98 4.18
CA GLY A 328 20.03 -1.87 4.05
C GLY A 328 20.35 -1.55 2.58
N HIS A 329 20.71 -2.56 1.80
CA HIS A 329 21.03 -2.36 0.37
C HIS A 329 19.82 -1.88 -0.43
N LEU A 330 18.63 -2.42 -0.16
CA LEU A 330 17.39 -1.97 -0.83
C LEU A 330 17.08 -0.50 -0.53
N MET A 331 17.25 -0.03 0.71
CA MET A 331 16.99 1.37 1.04
C MET A 331 18.02 2.33 0.42
N GLU A 332 19.30 1.95 0.36
CA GLU A 332 20.31 2.77 -0.32
C GLU A 332 20.15 2.78 -1.85
N GLU A 333 19.68 1.68 -2.46
CA GLU A 333 19.29 1.63 -3.88
C GLU A 333 18.14 2.61 -4.17
N LEU A 334 17.08 2.59 -3.36
CA LEU A 334 15.93 3.49 -3.52
C LEU A 334 16.31 4.97 -3.26
N LYS A 335 17.14 5.26 -2.26
CA LYS A 335 17.72 6.61 -2.04
C LYS A 335 18.58 7.07 -3.23
N LYS A 336 19.37 6.17 -3.82
CA LYS A 336 20.17 6.46 -5.02
C LYS A 336 19.25 6.79 -6.20
N ILE A 337 18.18 6.02 -6.43
CA ILE A 337 17.17 6.30 -7.46
C ILE A 337 16.59 7.70 -7.26
N VAL A 338 16.07 8.02 -6.07
CA VAL A 338 15.49 9.36 -5.78
C VAL A 338 16.53 10.48 -5.98
N ARG A 339 17.77 10.29 -5.53
CA ARG A 339 18.86 11.27 -5.76
C ARG A 339 19.18 11.46 -7.24
N VAL A 340 19.05 10.42 -8.07
CA VAL A 340 19.29 10.49 -9.52
C VAL A 340 18.10 11.12 -10.25
N MET A 341 16.86 10.84 -9.85
CA MET A 341 15.68 11.56 -10.34
C MET A 341 15.81 13.07 -10.12
N LYS A 342 16.24 13.48 -8.92
CA LYS A 342 16.40 14.91 -8.56
C LYS A 342 17.43 15.68 -9.37
N LYS A 343 18.41 15.00 -9.99
CA LYS A 343 19.35 15.65 -10.93
C LYS A 343 18.71 16.09 -12.25
N LEU A 344 17.54 15.55 -12.59
CA LEU A 344 16.79 15.88 -13.82
C LEU A 344 15.56 16.75 -13.54
N ASP A 345 15.05 16.73 -12.30
CA ASP A 345 13.91 17.51 -11.82
C ASP A 345 13.91 17.48 -10.27
N ASP A 346 14.19 18.61 -9.61
CA ASP A 346 14.26 18.67 -8.13
C ASP A 346 12.96 18.24 -7.42
N SER A 347 11.83 18.30 -8.14
CA SER A 347 10.51 17.86 -7.65
C SER A 347 10.15 16.41 -7.97
N ALA A 348 10.99 15.67 -8.70
CA ALA A 348 10.80 14.24 -8.94
C ALA A 348 11.41 13.36 -7.83
N PRO A 349 10.83 12.18 -7.54
CA PRO A 349 9.50 11.73 -7.98
C PRO A 349 8.40 12.57 -7.32
N HIS A 350 7.32 12.81 -8.04
CA HIS A 350 6.16 13.56 -7.54
C HIS A 350 5.30 12.70 -6.60
N GLU A 351 5.25 11.40 -6.90
CA GLU A 351 4.60 10.39 -6.07
C GLU A 351 5.58 9.22 -5.83
N VAL A 352 5.87 8.94 -4.56
CA VAL A 352 6.52 7.73 -4.05
C VAL A 352 5.40 6.81 -3.57
N MET A 353 4.92 5.95 -4.47
CA MET A 353 3.79 5.06 -4.26
C MET A 353 4.27 3.75 -3.64
N LEU A 354 3.96 3.52 -2.36
CA LEU A 354 4.21 2.26 -1.69
C LEU A 354 3.06 1.28 -1.97
N THR A 355 3.38 0.13 -2.58
CA THR A 355 2.44 -0.97 -2.73
C THR A 355 2.56 -1.93 -1.54
N LEU A 356 1.43 -2.24 -0.90
CA LEU A 356 1.30 -3.14 0.24
C LEU A 356 0.28 -4.25 -0.04
N ASP A 357 0.41 -5.38 0.65
CA ASP A 357 -0.45 -6.56 0.51
C ASP A 357 -1.31 -6.73 1.77
N ALA A 358 -2.63 -6.60 1.62
CA ALA A 358 -3.60 -6.65 2.72
C ALA A 358 -3.63 -8.00 3.45
N SER A 359 -3.23 -9.10 2.80
CA SER A 359 -3.17 -10.41 3.44
C SER A 359 -2.07 -10.52 4.49
N THR A 360 -1.09 -9.61 4.48
CA THR A 360 0.12 -9.70 5.32
C THR A 360 -0.01 -9.07 6.71
N GLY A 361 -1.13 -8.40 7.01
CA GLY A 361 -1.45 -7.83 8.33
C GLY A 361 -0.36 -6.89 8.85
N GLN A 362 0.05 -7.06 10.11
CA GLN A 362 1.11 -6.27 10.76
C GLN A 362 2.43 -6.15 9.95
N ASN A 363 2.73 -7.08 9.04
CA ASN A 363 3.91 -6.95 8.17
C ASN A 363 3.82 -5.74 7.22
N ALA A 364 2.62 -5.39 6.73
CA ALA A 364 2.41 -4.22 5.88
C ALA A 364 2.69 -2.91 6.64
N ILE A 365 2.30 -2.84 7.93
CA ILE A 365 2.61 -1.72 8.83
C ILE A 365 4.13 -1.57 9.01
N SER A 366 4.84 -2.67 9.26
CA SER A 366 6.31 -2.64 9.39
C SER A 366 7.03 -2.20 8.11
N GLN A 367 6.45 -2.48 6.94
CA GLN A 367 6.94 -2.03 5.64
C GLN A 367 6.66 -0.54 5.42
N ALA A 368 5.43 -0.09 5.71
CA ALA A 368 5.03 1.32 5.62
C ALA A 368 5.97 2.23 6.41
N LYS A 369 6.29 1.84 7.66
CA LYS A 369 7.29 2.54 8.48
C LYS A 369 8.66 2.57 7.80
N LEU A 370 9.22 1.42 7.43
CA LEU A 370 10.58 1.31 6.91
C LEU A 370 10.78 2.05 5.57
N PHE A 371 9.84 1.94 4.63
CA PHE A 371 9.92 2.67 3.36
C PHE A 371 9.67 4.17 3.54
N GLY A 372 8.77 4.55 4.46
CA GLY A 372 8.54 5.95 4.85
C GLY A 372 9.82 6.61 5.39
N GLU A 373 10.47 5.98 6.37
CA GLU A 373 11.74 6.42 6.96
C GLU A 373 12.89 6.48 5.94
N ALA A 374 12.89 5.62 4.92
CA ALA A 374 13.98 5.50 3.97
C ALA A 374 13.93 6.51 2.80
N VAL A 375 12.74 6.77 2.22
CA VAL A 375 12.59 7.54 0.98
C VAL A 375 11.41 8.51 0.93
N GLY A 376 10.59 8.62 1.99
CA GLY A 376 9.49 9.58 2.04
C GLY A 376 8.29 9.20 1.18
N VAL A 377 7.58 8.14 1.58
CA VAL A 377 6.32 7.70 0.95
C VAL A 377 5.24 8.78 1.10
N ASN A 378 4.58 9.15 0.00
CA ASN A 378 3.47 10.11 -0.01
C ASN A 378 2.15 9.54 -0.60
N GLY A 379 2.16 8.29 -1.08
CA GLY A 379 0.96 7.56 -1.47
C GLY A 379 1.07 6.06 -1.20
N ILE A 380 -0.06 5.43 -0.89
CA ILE A 380 -0.18 3.98 -0.66
C ILE A 380 -1.17 3.36 -1.64
N THR A 381 -0.79 2.23 -2.24
CA THR A 381 -1.73 1.29 -2.88
C THR A 381 -1.79 0.01 -2.07
N LEU A 382 -2.98 -0.40 -1.62
CA LEU A 382 -3.19 -1.64 -0.87
C LEU A 382 -3.81 -2.70 -1.79
N THR A 383 -3.22 -3.88 -1.91
CA THR A 383 -3.64 -4.93 -2.86
C THR A 383 -4.15 -6.20 -2.14
N LYS A 384 -4.82 -7.07 -2.91
CA LYS A 384 -5.32 -8.40 -2.48
C LYS A 384 -6.34 -8.36 -1.33
N LEU A 385 -7.18 -7.33 -1.28
CA LEU A 385 -8.24 -7.27 -0.25
C LEU A 385 -9.27 -8.39 -0.44
N ASP A 386 -9.47 -8.83 -1.68
CA ASP A 386 -10.29 -9.98 -2.09
C ASP A 386 -9.79 -11.32 -1.55
N GLY A 387 -8.47 -11.45 -1.38
CA GLY A 387 -7.84 -12.67 -0.85
C GLY A 387 -8.05 -12.88 0.65
N THR A 388 -8.41 -11.85 1.42
CA THR A 388 -8.17 -11.83 2.88
C THR A 388 -9.39 -11.48 3.74
N ALA A 389 -9.44 -12.05 4.94
CA ALA A 389 -10.29 -11.59 6.04
C ALA A 389 -9.61 -10.51 6.91
N LYS A 390 -8.30 -10.35 6.79
CA LYS A 390 -7.43 -9.44 7.57
C LYS A 390 -7.41 -8.01 7.04
N GLY A 391 -8.48 -7.57 6.36
CA GLY A 391 -8.55 -6.25 5.73
C GLY A 391 -8.50 -5.07 6.73
N GLY A 392 -8.62 -5.33 8.04
CA GLY A 392 -8.50 -4.32 9.09
C GLY A 392 -7.16 -3.56 9.11
N VAL A 393 -6.11 -4.14 8.50
CA VAL A 393 -4.80 -3.48 8.33
C VAL A 393 -4.87 -2.11 7.64
N ILE A 394 -5.90 -1.84 6.82
CA ILE A 394 -6.12 -0.54 6.19
C ILE A 394 -6.33 0.59 7.21
N PHE A 395 -7.07 0.31 8.30
CA PHE A 395 -7.31 1.26 9.38
C PHE A 395 -6.04 1.51 10.19
N ALA A 396 -5.24 0.46 10.40
CA ALA A 396 -3.96 0.55 11.09
C ALA A 396 -2.97 1.46 10.35
N ILE A 397 -2.86 1.26 9.03
CA ILE A 397 -2.02 2.09 8.15
C ILE A 397 -2.51 3.54 8.13
N ALA A 398 -3.82 3.75 7.97
CA ALA A 398 -4.41 5.09 7.95
C ALA A 398 -4.16 5.85 9.27
N ASN A 399 -4.38 5.21 10.41
CA ASN A 399 -4.22 5.79 11.73
C ASN A 399 -2.75 6.13 12.06
N GLN A 400 -1.80 5.21 11.81
CA GLN A 400 -0.41 5.37 12.26
C GLN A 400 0.42 6.30 11.36
N PHE A 401 0.16 6.33 10.05
CA PHE A 401 1.02 7.05 9.11
C PHE A 401 0.39 8.33 8.53
N GLY A 402 -0.94 8.43 8.46
CA GLY A 402 -1.63 9.56 7.84
C GLY A 402 -1.33 9.76 6.34
N ILE A 403 -0.63 8.81 5.70
CA ILE A 403 -0.28 8.86 4.28
C ILE A 403 -1.53 8.57 3.44
N PRO A 404 -1.82 9.37 2.40
CA PRO A 404 -2.88 9.09 1.44
C PRO A 404 -2.92 7.65 0.92
N ILE A 405 -4.06 6.99 1.10
CA ILE A 405 -4.37 5.75 0.39
C ILE A 405 -4.95 6.19 -0.95
N ARG A 406 -4.23 5.90 -2.03
CA ARG A 406 -4.56 6.34 -3.39
C ARG A 406 -5.45 5.34 -4.11
N TYR A 407 -5.13 4.06 -3.97
CA TYR A 407 -5.79 2.97 -4.67
C TYR A 407 -5.95 1.73 -3.78
N ILE A 408 -7.00 0.96 -4.05
CA ILE A 408 -7.22 -0.39 -3.52
C ILE A 408 -7.36 -1.42 -4.65
N GLY A 409 -6.70 -2.56 -4.50
CA GLY A 409 -6.76 -3.70 -5.39
C GLY A 409 -7.63 -4.82 -4.82
N VAL A 410 -8.77 -5.07 -5.48
CA VAL A 410 -9.86 -5.97 -5.02
C VAL A 410 -10.09 -7.13 -5.99
N GLY A 411 -9.04 -7.55 -6.71
CA GLY A 411 -9.07 -8.62 -7.71
C GLY A 411 -7.97 -8.46 -8.77
N GLU A 412 -7.93 -9.38 -9.73
CA GLU A 412 -6.89 -9.46 -10.76
C GLU A 412 -7.22 -8.69 -12.07
N ALA A 413 -8.49 -8.38 -12.36
CA ALA A 413 -8.85 -7.66 -13.59
C ALA A 413 -8.38 -6.19 -13.56
N ILE A 414 -8.27 -5.54 -14.71
CA ILE A 414 -7.70 -4.18 -14.81
C ILE A 414 -8.56 -3.18 -14.03
N GLU A 415 -9.87 -3.37 -14.04
CA GLU A 415 -10.87 -2.53 -13.37
C GLU A 415 -10.95 -2.78 -11.85
N ASP A 416 -10.29 -3.84 -11.35
CA ASP A 416 -10.26 -4.19 -9.93
C ASP A 416 -9.18 -3.41 -9.15
N LEU A 417 -8.41 -2.54 -9.82
CA LEU A 417 -7.68 -1.45 -9.15
C LEU A 417 -8.55 -0.19 -9.18
N ARG A 418 -9.10 0.19 -8.03
CA ARG A 418 -9.96 1.37 -7.88
C ARG A 418 -9.23 2.48 -7.13
N PRO A 419 -9.45 3.77 -7.47
CA PRO A 419 -9.17 4.87 -6.56
C PRO A 419 -9.85 4.62 -5.21
N PHE A 420 -9.16 4.94 -4.12
CA PHE A 420 -9.68 4.74 -2.78
C PHE A 420 -10.60 5.88 -2.36
N GLU A 421 -11.81 5.52 -1.93
CA GLU A 421 -12.84 6.41 -1.40
C GLU A 421 -13.35 5.82 -0.08
N ALA A 422 -13.13 6.52 1.04
CA ALA A 422 -13.42 6.00 2.37
C ALA A 422 -14.90 5.67 2.58
N ASN A 423 -15.82 6.47 2.02
CA ASN A 423 -17.26 6.21 2.13
C ASN A 423 -17.69 4.94 1.37
N ASP A 424 -17.30 4.80 0.08
CA ASP A 424 -17.51 3.57 -0.71
C ASP A 424 -16.97 2.33 0.03
N PHE A 425 -15.78 2.45 0.61
CA PHE A 425 -15.12 1.36 1.32
C PHE A 425 -15.87 0.97 2.61
N ILE A 426 -16.25 1.95 3.44
CA ILE A 426 -17.02 1.73 4.66
C ILE A 426 -18.41 1.19 4.36
N GLU A 427 -19.08 1.70 3.32
CA GLU A 427 -20.40 1.19 2.93
C GLU A 427 -20.32 -0.25 2.42
N ALA A 428 -19.34 -0.60 1.58
CA ALA A 428 -19.16 -1.98 1.13
C ALA A 428 -18.73 -2.95 2.26
N LEU A 429 -18.00 -2.43 3.26
CA LEU A 429 -17.56 -3.20 4.43
C LEU A 429 -18.70 -3.45 5.45
N PHE A 430 -19.64 -2.53 5.56
CA PHE A 430 -20.79 -2.60 6.49
C PHE A 430 -22.12 -2.94 5.78
N SER A 431 -22.14 -3.18 4.46
CA SER A 431 -23.35 -3.58 3.74
C SER A 431 -23.72 -5.04 3.99
N GLY A 432 -24.57 -5.27 4.99
CA GLY A 432 -25.26 -6.54 5.19
C GLY A 432 -26.22 -6.84 4.02
N GLU A 433 -26.42 -8.12 3.71
CA GLU A 433 -27.56 -8.53 2.88
C GLU A 433 -28.87 -8.28 3.65
N GLN A 434 -29.82 -7.59 3.02
CA GLN A 434 -31.21 -7.61 3.45
C GLN A 434 -31.83 -8.92 2.96
N HIS A 435 -32.10 -9.82 3.90
CA HIS A 435 -32.85 -11.07 3.75
C HIS A 435 -33.93 -11.15 4.82
#